data_AF-A0A433I8W1-F1
#
_entry.id   AF-A0A433I8W1-F1
#
_cell.length_a   1.000
_cell.length_b   1.000
_cell.length_c   1.000
_cell.angle_alpha   90.00
_cell.angle_beta   90.00
_cell.angle_gamma   90.00
#
_symmetry.space_group_name_H-M   'P 1'
#
loop_
_entity.id
_entity.type
_entity.pdbx_description
1 polymer ?
#
loop_
_entity_poly.entity_id
_entity_poly.type
_entity_poly.pdbx_seq_one_letter_code
_entity_poly.pdbx_strand_id
1 'polypeptide(L)'
;MRMMSKSRFTITLLSLGLAASWGGAAVAQTAATAPAPAATAESSSIAAKKEWRVPTGEHWTKASDTEKAAYILGLLNLAMIEYQLSGPNPKHRTTVPKLISALNGMTVPQVVETIDAYYKANPDLQQTPIVEVLWFQIVVPKVGPAKIK
;
A
#
# COMPACT_ATOMS: atom_id res chain seq x y z
N MET A 1 -7.22 21.05 -40.33
CA MET A 1 -7.99 19.80 -40.24
C MET A 1 -7.08 18.66 -40.69
N ARG A 2 -6.48 17.90 -39.77
CA ARG A 2 -5.65 16.72 -40.08
C ARG A 2 -6.34 15.48 -39.54
N MET A 3 -6.76 14.61 -40.45
CA MET A 3 -7.40 13.33 -40.18
C MET A 3 -6.37 12.29 -39.72
N MET A 4 -6.75 11.56 -38.67
CA MET A 4 -6.05 10.42 -38.10
C MET A 4 -6.16 9.21 -39.05
N SER A 5 -5.04 8.59 -39.39
CA SER A 5 -5.03 7.26 -40.04
C SER A 5 -4.79 6.19 -38.98
N LYS A 6 -5.74 5.24 -38.88
CA LYS A 6 -5.68 4.06 -38.01
C LYS A 6 -4.88 2.98 -38.71
N SER A 7 -3.80 2.48 -38.09
CA SER A 7 -3.15 1.26 -38.54
C SER A 7 -3.37 0.15 -37.52
N ARG A 8 -3.97 -0.95 -37.99
CA ARG A 8 -4.22 -2.19 -37.25
C ARG A 8 -3.00 -3.09 -37.44
N PHE A 9 -2.33 -3.47 -36.36
CA PHE A 9 -1.23 -4.43 -36.42
C PHE A 9 -1.71 -5.80 -35.95
N THR A 10 -1.82 -6.70 -36.92
CA THR A 10 -1.98 -8.15 -36.77
C THR A 10 -0.68 -8.73 -36.22
N ILE A 11 -0.77 -9.48 -35.12
CA ILE A 11 0.35 -10.17 -34.49
C ILE A 11 0.56 -11.51 -35.20
N THR A 12 1.74 -11.70 -35.79
CA THR A 12 2.19 -12.99 -36.32
C THR A 12 3.24 -13.58 -35.37
N LEU A 13 2.97 -14.80 -34.91
CA LEU A 13 3.85 -15.69 -34.14
C LEU A 13 4.85 -16.40 -35.09
N LEU A 14 6.14 -16.37 -34.76
CA LEU A 14 7.21 -17.32 -35.15
C LEU A 14 8.52 -16.81 -34.52
N SER A 15 9.49 -17.56 -34.01
CA SER A 15 9.66 -18.87 -33.41
C SER A 15 11.13 -18.92 -32.93
N LEU A 16 11.41 -19.70 -31.89
CA LEU A 16 12.62 -20.51 -31.73
C LEU A 16 14.02 -19.86 -31.61
N GLY A 17 14.62 -20.06 -30.43
CA GLY A 17 16.03 -20.43 -30.31
C GLY A 17 16.96 -19.41 -29.63
N LEU A 18 17.34 -19.68 -28.38
CA LEU A 18 18.76 -19.66 -28.01
C LEU A 18 18.97 -20.43 -26.70
N ALA A 19 19.64 -21.58 -26.81
CA ALA A 19 20.16 -22.34 -25.69
C ALA A 19 21.37 -21.59 -25.10
N ALA A 20 21.27 -21.18 -23.85
CA ALA A 20 22.43 -20.80 -23.05
C ALA A 20 22.76 -21.97 -22.12
N SER A 21 23.75 -22.75 -22.53
CA SER A 21 24.39 -23.79 -21.73
C SER A 21 25.08 -23.16 -20.53
N TRP A 22 24.56 -23.37 -19.31
CA TRP A 22 25.33 -23.12 -18.11
C TRP A 22 25.96 -24.45 -17.66
N GLY A 23 27.27 -24.56 -17.88
CA GLY A 23 28.07 -25.65 -17.37
C GLY A 23 28.15 -25.59 -15.85
N GLY A 24 27.69 -26.67 -15.20
CA GLY A 24 27.87 -26.93 -13.77
C GLY A 24 28.09 -28.44 -13.59
N ALA A 25 29.20 -28.81 -12.98
CA ALA A 25 29.76 -30.15 -12.96
C ALA A 25 28.81 -31.23 -12.41
N ALA A 26 28.68 -32.33 -13.15
CA ALA A 26 28.05 -33.56 -12.69
C ALA A 26 29.01 -34.33 -11.78
N VAL A 27 28.77 -34.28 -10.48
CA VAL A 27 29.29 -35.28 -9.54
C VAL A 27 28.53 -36.59 -9.77
N ALA A 28 29.27 -37.63 -10.15
CA ALA A 28 28.76 -38.99 -10.21
C ALA A 28 28.37 -39.46 -8.80
N GLN A 29 27.09 -39.80 -8.59
CA GLN A 29 26.65 -40.51 -7.40
C GLN A 29 26.43 -41.98 -7.76
N THR A 30 27.33 -42.81 -7.26
CA THR A 30 27.21 -44.26 -7.19
C THR A 30 26.03 -44.64 -6.28
N ALA A 31 25.18 -45.54 -6.76
CA ALA A 31 24.04 -46.08 -6.03
C ALA A 31 24.47 -46.82 -4.74
N ALA A 32 23.92 -46.42 -3.60
CA ALA A 32 23.89 -47.22 -2.39
C ALA A 32 22.61 -46.90 -1.59
N THR A 33 21.74 -47.90 -1.53
CA THR A 33 20.75 -48.24 -0.50
C THR A 33 19.91 -47.12 0.14
N ALA A 34 18.60 -47.16 -0.14
CA ALA A 34 17.56 -46.36 0.48
C ALA A 34 17.49 -46.51 2.01
N PRO A 35 17.33 -45.40 2.76
CA PRO A 35 16.59 -45.36 4.01
C PRO A 35 15.16 -44.85 3.77
N ALA A 36 14.22 -45.36 4.58
CA ALA A 36 12.79 -45.08 4.57
C ALA A 36 12.43 -43.58 4.49
N PRO A 37 11.27 -43.21 3.93
CA PRO A 37 10.85 -41.82 3.85
C PRO A 37 10.58 -41.31 5.26
N ALA A 38 11.50 -40.49 5.78
CA ALA A 38 11.19 -39.60 6.89
C ALA A 38 10.10 -38.65 6.39
N ALA A 39 8.89 -38.81 6.92
CA ALA A 39 7.80 -37.89 6.69
C ALA A 39 8.28 -36.48 7.02
N THR A 40 8.47 -35.67 6.00
CA THR A 40 8.63 -34.23 6.12
C THR A 40 7.37 -33.75 6.82
N ALA A 41 7.48 -33.44 8.11
CA ALA A 41 6.45 -32.68 8.80
C ALA A 41 6.44 -31.30 8.13
N GLU A 42 5.63 -31.15 7.09
CA GLU A 42 5.21 -29.86 6.59
C GLU A 42 4.60 -29.15 7.79
N SER A 43 5.38 -28.24 8.40
CA SER A 43 4.85 -27.21 9.27
C SER A 43 3.87 -26.43 8.41
N SER A 44 2.63 -26.89 8.44
CA SER A 44 1.47 -26.17 7.98
C SER A 44 1.31 -25.04 8.99
N SER A 45 2.11 -23.99 8.84
CA SER A 45 1.75 -22.70 9.36
C SER A 45 0.46 -22.36 8.63
N ILE A 46 -0.67 -22.63 9.29
CA ILE A 46 -1.94 -22.03 8.92
C ILE A 46 -1.64 -20.54 8.98
N ALA A 47 -1.45 -19.92 7.82
CA ALA A 47 -1.31 -18.48 7.71
C ALA A 47 -2.51 -17.91 8.44
N ALA A 48 -2.27 -17.33 9.63
CA ALA A 48 -3.32 -16.73 10.42
C ALA A 48 -4.09 -15.81 9.48
N LYS A 49 -5.41 -16.01 9.35
CA LYS A 49 -6.27 -15.14 8.53
C LYS A 49 -5.88 -13.71 8.91
N LYS A 50 -5.24 -13.00 7.98
CA LYS A 50 -4.78 -11.64 8.22
C LYS A 50 -6.03 -10.77 8.17
N GLU A 51 -6.71 -10.69 9.31
CA GLU A 51 -7.84 -9.80 9.51
C GLU A 51 -7.45 -8.42 9.01
N TRP A 52 -8.36 -7.77 8.29
CA TRP A 52 -8.15 -6.41 7.81
C TRP A 52 -8.15 -5.47 9.02
N ARG A 53 -6.97 -5.30 9.63
CA ARG A 53 -6.81 -4.43 10.79
C ARG A 53 -6.49 -3.02 10.33
N VAL A 54 -7.23 -2.05 10.86
CA VAL A 54 -6.92 -0.63 10.69
C VAL A 54 -5.71 -0.32 11.57
N PRO A 55 -4.59 0.18 11.00
CA PRO A 55 -3.41 0.52 11.78
C PRO A 55 -3.71 1.58 12.86
N THR A 56 -3.16 1.35 14.05
CA THR A 56 -3.28 2.23 15.24
C THR A 56 -1.91 2.82 15.64
N GLY A 57 -1.88 3.63 16.69
CA GLY A 57 -0.63 4.16 17.28
C GLY A 57 0.37 3.07 17.67
N GLU A 58 -0.10 1.91 18.14
CA GLU A 58 0.77 0.78 18.47
C GLU A 58 1.55 0.28 17.25
N HIS A 59 0.93 0.32 16.06
CA HIS A 59 1.57 -0.05 14.81
C HIS A 59 2.47 1.09 14.32
N TRP A 60 1.99 2.34 14.43
CA TRP A 60 2.69 3.54 13.99
C TRP A 60 4.03 3.72 14.70
N THR A 61 4.05 3.58 16.02
CA THR A 61 5.25 3.80 16.85
C THR A 61 6.35 2.77 16.63
N LYS A 62 5.99 1.58 16.12
CA LYS A 62 6.92 0.50 15.75
C LYS A 62 7.33 0.53 14.29
N ALA A 63 6.64 1.30 13.45
CA ALA A 63 6.89 1.38 12.02
C ALA A 63 8.11 2.24 11.70
N SER A 64 8.84 1.85 10.66
CA SER A 64 9.88 2.67 10.05
C SER A 64 9.31 3.92 9.38
N ASP A 65 10.14 4.94 9.18
CA ASP A 65 9.73 6.19 8.51
C ASP A 65 9.21 5.92 7.09
N THR A 66 9.80 4.95 6.39
CA THR A 66 9.35 4.51 5.06
C THR A 66 7.96 3.89 5.11
N GLU A 67 7.66 3.06 6.10
CA GLU A 67 6.32 2.44 6.26
C GLU A 67 5.27 3.49 6.60
N LYS A 68 5.59 4.44 7.49
CA LYS A 68 4.71 5.57 7.81
C LYS A 68 4.41 6.41 6.58
N ALA A 69 5.45 6.79 5.82
CA ALA A 69 5.29 7.55 4.59
C ALA A 69 4.46 6.77 3.54
N ALA A 70 4.70 5.47 3.37
CA ALA A 70 3.97 4.62 2.45
C ALA A 70 2.48 4.52 2.81
N TYR A 71 2.15 4.42 4.10
CA TYR A 71 0.76 4.41 4.57
C TYR A 71 0.03 5.71 4.20
N ILE A 72 0.66 6.87 4.46
CA ILE A 72 0.10 8.18 4.11
C ILE A 72 -0.05 8.33 2.59
N LEU A 73 0.97 7.95 1.82
CA LEU A 73 0.89 7.95 0.35
C LEU A 73 -0.22 7.03 -0.17
N GLY A 74 -0.44 5.87 0.46
CA GLY A 74 -1.56 4.98 0.12
C GLY A 74 -2.92 5.65 0.30
N LEU A 75 -3.14 6.35 1.41
CA LEU A 75 -4.37 7.13 1.65
C LEU A 75 -4.54 8.26 0.64
N LEU A 76 -3.45 8.97 0.32
CA LEU A 76 -3.46 10.05 -0.67
C LEU A 76 -3.76 9.53 -2.09
N ASN A 77 -3.22 8.38 -2.46
CA ASN A 77 -3.49 7.76 -3.75
C ASN A 77 -4.96 7.34 -3.87
N LEU A 78 -5.55 6.77 -2.80
CA LEU A 78 -6.98 6.45 -2.78
C LEU A 78 -7.84 7.72 -2.93
N ALA A 79 -7.51 8.78 -2.19
CA ALA A 79 -8.17 10.07 -2.32
C ALA A 79 -8.04 10.65 -3.72
N MET A 80 -6.88 10.48 -4.37
CA MET A 80 -6.67 10.91 -5.76
C MET A 80 -7.56 10.15 -6.74
N ILE A 81 -7.69 8.83 -6.61
CA ILE A 81 -8.59 8.03 -7.46
C ILE A 81 -10.02 8.57 -7.37
N GLU A 82 -10.52 8.80 -6.16
CA GLU A 82 -11.86 9.32 -5.94
C GLU A 82 -12.01 10.77 -6.45
N TYR A 83 -11.01 11.61 -6.24
CA TYR A 83 -11.02 12.98 -6.75
C TYR A 83 -11.08 13.02 -8.28
N GLN A 84 -10.39 12.12 -8.98
CA GLN A 84 -10.44 12.04 -10.44
C GLN A 84 -11.81 11.60 -10.96
N LEU A 85 -12.56 10.82 -10.19
CA LEU A 85 -13.93 10.43 -10.51
C LEU A 85 -14.93 11.56 -10.21
N SER A 86 -14.67 12.33 -9.16
CA SER A 86 -15.69 13.20 -8.54
C SER A 86 -15.49 14.68 -8.83
N GLY A 87 -14.26 15.10 -9.13
CA GLY A 87 -13.84 16.49 -9.27
C GLY A 87 -13.88 17.28 -7.96
N PRO A 88 -13.61 18.60 -8.02
CA PRO A 88 -13.59 19.48 -6.85
C PRO A 88 -14.96 19.69 -6.19
N ASN A 89 -16.05 19.54 -6.95
CA ASN A 89 -17.43 19.79 -6.51
C ASN A 89 -18.30 18.53 -6.69
N PRO A 90 -18.08 17.48 -5.87
CA PRO A 90 -18.80 16.22 -5.98
C PRO A 90 -20.29 16.39 -5.68
N LYS A 91 -21.15 15.72 -6.46
CA LYS A 91 -22.61 15.68 -6.22
C LYS A 91 -23.02 14.68 -5.13
N HIS A 92 -22.12 13.77 -4.75
CA HIS A 92 -22.32 12.79 -3.69
C HIS A 92 -21.56 13.20 -2.42
N ARG A 93 -21.83 12.50 -1.30
CA ARG A 93 -21.12 12.73 -0.04
C ARG A 93 -19.73 12.11 -0.11
N THR A 94 -18.72 12.94 0.10
CA THR A 94 -17.32 12.52 0.18
C THR A 94 -16.55 13.47 1.08
N THR A 95 -15.48 12.96 1.67
CA THR A 95 -14.51 13.70 2.48
C THR A 95 -13.28 14.14 1.69
N VAL A 96 -13.10 13.65 0.46
CA VAL A 96 -11.87 13.83 -0.33
C VAL A 96 -11.55 15.28 -0.64
N PRO A 97 -12.49 16.16 -1.05
CA PRO A 97 -12.17 17.57 -1.29
C PRO A 97 -11.64 18.27 -0.03
N LYS A 98 -12.18 17.91 1.15
CA LYS A 98 -11.72 18.44 2.43
C LYS A 98 -10.33 17.94 2.80
N LEU A 99 -10.07 16.64 2.61
CA LEU A 99 -8.76 16.04 2.82
C LEU A 99 -7.69 16.72 1.94
N ILE A 100 -7.94 16.82 0.63
CA ILE A 100 -7.02 17.46 -0.33
C ILE A 100 -6.80 18.93 0.04
N SER A 101 -7.87 19.67 0.36
CA SER A 101 -7.75 21.08 0.75
C SER A 101 -6.93 21.26 2.02
N ALA A 102 -7.07 20.39 3.03
CA ALA A 102 -6.33 20.50 4.29
C ALA A 102 -4.84 20.13 4.15
N LEU A 103 -4.54 19.19 3.27
CA LEU A 103 -3.17 18.72 3.01
C LEU A 103 -2.45 19.56 1.94
N ASN A 104 -3.13 20.51 1.30
CA ASN A 104 -2.51 21.41 0.36
C ASN A 104 -1.35 22.18 1.02
N GLY A 105 -0.17 22.15 0.40
CA GLY A 105 1.06 22.75 0.93
C GLY A 105 1.77 21.95 2.03
N MET A 106 1.25 20.76 2.42
CA MET A 106 1.96 19.84 3.30
C MET A 106 2.75 18.81 2.50
N THR A 107 3.92 18.44 3.03
CA THR A 107 4.69 17.29 2.57
C THR A 107 4.32 16.04 3.38
N VAL A 108 4.55 14.85 2.83
CA VAL A 108 4.33 13.58 3.56
C VAL A 108 5.12 13.52 4.87
N PRO A 109 6.41 13.93 4.93
CA PRO A 109 7.14 14.01 6.20
C PRO A 109 6.45 14.89 7.26
N GLN A 110 5.89 16.04 6.89
CA GLN A 110 5.19 16.91 7.85
C GLN A 110 3.90 16.28 8.38
N VAL A 111 3.18 15.52 7.54
CA VAL A 111 2.02 14.75 7.97
C VAL A 111 2.45 13.67 8.97
N VAL A 112 3.54 12.95 8.67
CA VAL A 112 4.10 11.91 9.54
C VAL A 112 4.52 12.50 10.90
N GLU A 113 5.26 13.62 10.89
CA GLU A 113 5.73 14.29 12.09
C GLU A 113 4.57 14.74 13.00
N THR A 114 3.48 15.24 12.40
CA THR A 114 2.29 15.63 13.16
C THR A 114 1.64 14.43 13.87
N ILE A 115 1.57 13.28 13.19
CA ILE A 115 1.02 12.05 13.76
C ILE A 115 1.97 11.46 14.83
N ASP A 116 3.28 11.52 14.60
CA ASP A 116 4.30 11.14 15.59
C ASP A 116 4.17 11.97 16.87
N ALA A 117 4.04 13.30 16.73
CA ALA A 117 3.84 14.20 17.85
C ALA A 117 2.57 13.88 18.64
N TYR A 118 1.48 13.53 17.96
CA TYR A 118 0.23 13.12 18.60
C TYR A 118 0.42 11.88 19.48
N TYR A 119 0.96 10.78 18.95
CA TYR A 119 1.13 9.55 19.74
C TYR A 119 2.20 9.66 20.81
N LYS A 120 3.20 10.54 20.63
CA LYS A 120 4.19 10.85 21.67
C LYS A 120 3.58 11.63 22.83
N ALA A 121 2.67 12.55 22.56
CA ALA A 121 1.99 13.35 23.58
C ALA A 121 0.86 12.59 24.30
N ASN A 122 0.31 11.53 23.68
CA ASN A 122 -0.85 10.79 24.18
C ASN A 122 -0.54 9.27 24.27
N PRO A 123 0.31 8.83 25.23
CA PRO A 123 0.72 7.43 25.35
C PRO A 123 -0.42 6.47 25.74
N ASP A 124 -1.53 6.99 26.25
CA ASP A 124 -2.77 6.28 26.56
C ASP A 124 -3.67 6.05 25.34
N LEU A 125 -3.47 6.81 24.25
CA LEU A 125 -4.30 6.78 23.03
C LEU A 125 -3.68 5.94 21.89
N GLN A 126 -2.85 4.95 22.21
CA GLN A 126 -2.18 4.09 21.22
C GLN A 126 -3.15 3.22 20.39
N GLN A 127 -4.38 3.01 20.89
CA GLN A 127 -5.41 2.27 20.17
C GLN A 127 -6.20 3.14 19.18
N THR A 128 -6.01 4.46 19.19
CA THR A 128 -6.65 5.37 18.22
C THR A 128 -6.13 5.05 16.81
N PRO A 129 -7.02 4.86 15.81
CA PRO A 129 -6.62 4.63 14.42
C PRO A 129 -5.82 5.80 13.83
N ILE A 130 -4.78 5.50 13.04
CA ILE A 130 -3.94 6.56 12.42
C ILE A 130 -4.78 7.46 11.50
N VAL A 131 -5.73 6.89 10.75
CA VAL A 131 -6.62 7.66 9.87
C VAL A 131 -7.51 8.63 10.65
N GLU A 132 -7.86 8.29 11.88
CA GLU A 132 -8.63 9.15 12.77
C GLU A 132 -7.77 10.33 13.25
N VAL A 133 -6.52 10.07 13.64
CA VAL A 133 -5.55 11.11 13.99
C VAL A 133 -5.32 12.05 12.82
N LEU A 134 -5.08 11.52 11.60
CA LEU A 134 -4.96 12.32 10.38
C LEU A 134 -6.17 13.24 10.20
N TRP A 135 -7.38 12.69 10.37
CA TRP A 135 -8.60 13.47 10.19
C TRP A 135 -8.77 14.57 11.24
N PHE A 136 -8.70 14.23 12.52
CA PHE A 136 -9.03 15.19 13.59
C PHE A 136 -7.88 16.12 13.96
N GLN A 137 -6.62 15.70 13.80
CA GLN A 137 -5.47 16.55 14.14
C GLN A 137 -4.99 17.41 12.97
N ILE A 138 -5.20 16.98 11.72
CA ILE A 138 -4.70 17.71 10.54
C ILE A 138 -5.85 18.28 9.70
N VAL A 139 -6.85 17.47 9.38
CA VAL A 139 -7.91 17.90 8.45
C VAL A 139 -8.89 18.87 9.11
N VAL A 140 -9.56 18.43 10.18
CA VAL A 140 -10.62 19.21 10.86
C VAL A 140 -10.17 20.62 11.28
N PRO A 141 -8.97 20.84 11.84
CA PRO A 141 -8.54 22.18 12.24
C PRO A 141 -8.39 23.16 11.06
N LYS A 142 -8.15 22.65 9.85
CA LYS A 142 -7.92 23.48 8.65
C LYS A 142 -9.17 23.77 7.84
N VAL A 143 -10.18 22.88 7.88
CA VAL A 143 -11.38 22.98 7.02
C VAL A 143 -12.70 22.93 7.80
N GLY A 144 -12.63 22.90 9.13
CA GLY A 144 -13.77 22.74 10.02
C GLY A 144 -14.40 21.33 9.94
N PRO A 145 -15.32 21.00 10.86
CA PRO A 145 -15.94 19.68 10.91
C PRO A 145 -16.70 19.35 9.60
N ALA A 146 -16.79 18.06 9.26
CA ALA A 146 -17.69 17.59 8.21
C ALA A 146 -19.14 17.94 8.61
N LYS A 147 -19.85 18.70 7.76
CA LYS A 147 -21.27 18.95 7.96
C LYS A 147 -22.02 17.68 7.54
N ILE A 148 -22.54 16.93 8.51
CA ILE A 148 -23.44 15.82 8.24
C ILE A 148 -24.81 16.45 7.96
N LYS A 149 -25.23 16.46 6.69
CA LYS A 149 -26.59 16.85 6.32
C LYS A 149 -27.53 15.66 6.41
#